data_AF-A0A9P0Y6P1-F1
#
_entry.id   AF-A0A9P0Y6P1-F1
#
_cell.length_a   1.000
_cell.length_b   1.000
_cell.length_c   1.000
_cell.angle_alpha   90.00
_cell.angle_beta   90.00
_cell.angle_gamma   90.00
#
_symmetry.space_group_name_H-M   'P 1'
#
loop_
_entity.id
_entity.type
_entity.pdbx_description
1 polymer ?
#
loop_
_entity_poly.entity_id
_entity_poly.type
_entity_poly.pdbx_seq_one_letter_code
_entity_poly.pdbx_strand_id
1 'polypeptide(L)'
;MNKIDLLLVEDDEQDQKTCQHAADDFQDDNNCMINIRVCAKVEDALAALNESHFDGAIVDMRLAGDGNEGNDVIDRIKDTFRRIPVAIMTGTPDAANTAGFPLIEVYKKGEAKYSEIINEIYKIYTTGLTKIMGGKGEIEKNLSKIFINNLLPQREKWSEYGKLDNLKTEKALLRHTLNHLIQLLDGDVDKCYPEEMYIWPPVSLKINTGGIVKDKHSNEFYIIMNPACDLAERISGGCNTDRALLAKIDFEETFLEEELIKKKLRNPNTESLTDDQKRSALSSARQHKTFYYHWLPKTNFFKGGFINFRKISTHTQKEFDDNFDTPSYQISPPFLKDIVARFSSYYARQGQPDIEQ
;
A
#
# COMPACT_ATOMS: atom_id res chain seq x y z
N MET A 1 15.57 14.29 18.69
CA MET A 1 14.41 14.19 19.59
C MET A 1 13.15 14.33 18.73
N ASN A 2 12.24 13.35 18.77
CA ASN A 2 10.98 13.43 18.03
C ASN A 2 10.08 14.48 18.67
N LYS A 3 9.44 15.34 17.86
CA LYS A 3 8.46 16.32 18.34
C LYS A 3 7.12 16.02 17.71
N ILE A 4 6.11 15.80 18.54
CA ILE A 4 4.76 15.42 18.16
C ILE A 4 3.82 16.50 18.64
N ASP A 5 2.98 17.01 17.74
CA ASP A 5 1.95 17.99 18.07
C ASP A 5 0.57 17.29 18.03
N LEU A 6 -0.09 17.17 19.18
CA LEU A 6 -1.41 16.53 19.33
C LEU A 6 -2.51 17.56 19.55
N LEU A 7 -3.68 17.28 19.00
CA LEU A 7 -4.92 17.98 19.32
C LEU A 7 -5.72 17.16 20.34
N LEU A 8 -6.07 17.74 21.48
CA LEU A 8 -7.03 17.16 22.42
C LEU A 8 -8.31 17.98 22.37
N VAL A 9 -9.43 17.32 22.08
CA VAL A 9 -10.76 17.93 22.13
C VAL A 9 -11.57 17.28 23.24
N GLU A 10 -11.71 17.99 24.35
CA GLU A 10 -12.23 17.47 25.63
C GLU A 10 -12.72 18.67 26.44
N ASP A 11 -13.97 18.65 26.92
CA ASP A 11 -14.56 19.75 27.70
C ASP A 11 -14.30 19.60 29.22
N ASP A 12 -14.06 18.38 29.70
CA ASP A 12 -13.78 18.11 31.11
C ASP A 12 -12.32 18.44 31.51
N GLU A 13 -12.14 19.35 32.47
CA GLU A 13 -10.81 19.79 32.93
C GLU A 13 -9.99 18.67 33.59
N GLN A 14 -10.64 17.67 34.19
CA GLN A 14 -9.94 16.58 34.87
C GLN A 14 -9.37 15.59 33.85
N ASP A 15 -10.13 15.28 32.80
CA ASP A 15 -9.69 14.47 31.68
C ASP A 15 -8.57 15.19 30.89
N GLN A 16 -8.68 16.51 30.68
CA GLN A 16 -7.60 17.32 30.10
C GLN A 16 -6.29 17.20 30.90
N LYS A 17 -6.33 17.36 32.23
CA LYS A 17 -5.15 17.21 33.10
C LYS A 17 -4.59 15.79 33.07
N THR A 18 -5.48 14.79 33.06
CA THR A 18 -5.08 13.37 33.00
C THR A 18 -4.33 13.07 31.71
N CYS A 19 -4.81 13.59 30.58
CA CYS A 19 -4.14 13.47 29.29
C CYS A 19 -2.77 14.18 29.28
N GLN A 20 -2.68 15.39 29.84
CA GLN A 20 -1.43 16.13 29.94
C GLN A 20 -0.39 15.40 30.80
N HIS A 21 -0.78 14.90 31.98
CA HIS A 21 0.13 14.11 32.83
C HIS A 21 0.60 12.83 32.13
N ALA A 22 -0.29 12.15 31.41
CA ALA A 22 0.10 10.96 30.64
C ALA A 22 1.11 11.28 29.53
N ALA A 23 1.03 12.46 28.92
CA ALA A 23 2.02 12.93 27.96
C ALA A 23 3.36 13.26 28.63
N ASP A 24 3.32 13.93 29.79
CA ASP A 24 4.52 14.27 30.55
C ASP A 24 5.28 13.00 30.98
N ASP A 25 4.57 12.02 31.58
CA ASP A 25 5.14 10.72 31.94
C ASP A 25 5.74 10.00 30.71
N PHE A 26 5.04 10.03 29.57
CA PHE A 26 5.53 9.40 28.34
C PHE A 26 6.79 10.08 27.80
N GLN A 27 6.93 11.41 27.90
CA GLN A 27 8.14 12.14 27.50
C GLN A 27 9.34 11.81 28.41
N ASP A 28 9.10 11.61 29.71
CA ASP A 28 10.16 11.22 30.63
C ASP A 28 10.66 9.80 30.33
N ASP A 29 9.74 8.89 30.01
CA ASP A 29 10.04 7.50 29.64
C ASP A 29 10.63 7.36 28.22
N ASN A 30 10.32 8.29 27.32
CA ASN A 30 10.67 8.22 25.90
C ASN A 30 11.31 9.54 25.45
N ASN A 31 12.52 9.50 24.89
CA ASN A 31 13.28 10.68 24.42
C ASN A 31 12.59 11.44 23.25
N CYS A 32 11.48 12.10 23.56
CA CYS A 32 10.56 12.78 22.65
C CYS A 32 9.89 13.97 23.35
N MET A 33 9.21 14.79 22.56
CA MET A 33 8.44 15.94 23.02
C MET A 33 7.04 15.83 22.44
N ILE A 34 6.03 15.96 23.30
CA ILE A 34 4.60 15.88 22.98
C ILE A 34 3.97 17.22 23.40
N ASN A 35 3.51 17.99 22.42
CA ASN A 35 2.75 19.22 22.69
C ASN A 35 1.28 18.94 22.48
N ILE A 36 0.46 19.13 23.52
CA ILE A 36 -0.98 18.99 23.43
C ILE A 36 -1.61 20.37 23.32
N ARG A 37 -2.34 20.62 22.23
CA ARG A 37 -3.26 21.76 22.15
C ARG A 37 -4.64 21.30 22.58
N VAL A 38 -5.10 21.80 23.72
CA VAL A 38 -6.42 21.51 24.27
C VAL A 38 -7.46 22.46 23.70
N CYS A 39 -8.59 21.91 23.26
CA CYS A 39 -9.75 22.64 22.79
C CYS A 39 -10.99 22.09 23.50
N ALA A 40 -11.63 22.91 24.34
CA ALA A 40 -12.82 22.51 25.09
C ALA A 40 -14.11 22.53 24.27
N LYS A 41 -14.08 23.12 23.07
CA LYS A 41 -15.24 23.30 22.20
C LYS A 41 -14.90 22.96 20.75
N VAL A 42 -15.94 22.61 20.01
CA VAL A 42 -15.84 22.32 18.57
C VAL A 42 -15.24 23.50 17.82
N GLU A 43 -15.71 24.73 18.06
CA GLU A 43 -15.24 25.92 17.33
C GLU A 43 -13.75 26.16 17.52
N ASP A 44 -13.25 25.96 18.74
CA ASP A 44 -11.83 26.10 19.07
C ASP A 44 -10.99 25.03 18.37
N ALA A 45 -11.50 23.79 18.32
CA ALA A 45 -10.87 22.69 17.60
C ALA A 45 -10.80 22.97 16.09
N LEU A 46 -11.89 23.46 15.49
CA LEU A 46 -11.93 23.83 14.07
C LEU A 46 -10.96 24.97 13.75
N ALA A 47 -10.86 25.98 14.62
CA ALA A 47 -9.89 27.06 14.47
C ALA A 47 -8.45 26.56 14.56
N ALA A 48 -8.14 25.71 15.55
CA ALA A 48 -6.84 25.07 15.71
C ALA A 48 -6.46 24.22 14.48
N LEU A 49 -7.43 23.47 13.96
CA LEU A 49 -7.35 22.71 12.71
C LEU A 49 -7.32 23.57 11.45
N ASN A 50 -7.32 24.90 11.52
CA ASN A 50 -7.02 25.76 10.37
C ASN A 50 -5.63 26.39 10.52
N GLU A 51 -5.27 26.81 11.75
CA GLU A 51 -4.04 27.54 12.05
C GLU A 51 -2.78 26.67 12.11
N SER A 52 -2.90 25.48 12.71
CA SER A 52 -1.75 24.64 13.08
C SER A 52 -1.73 23.35 12.30
N HIS A 53 -0.71 22.51 12.45
CA HIS A 53 -0.70 21.14 11.96
C HIS A 53 -0.52 20.22 13.16
N PHE A 54 -1.12 19.04 13.09
CA PHE A 54 -1.06 18.04 14.15
C PHE A 54 -0.59 16.72 13.56
N ASP A 55 -0.02 15.88 14.40
CA ASP A 55 0.44 14.53 14.09
C ASP A 55 -0.58 13.48 14.53
N GLY A 56 -1.57 13.86 15.33
CA GLY A 56 -2.68 13.04 15.77
C GLY A 56 -3.72 13.86 16.54
N ALA A 57 -4.90 13.30 16.74
CA ALA A 57 -5.95 13.91 17.55
C ALA A 57 -6.58 12.90 18.52
N ILE A 58 -6.98 13.38 19.69
CA ILE A 58 -7.79 12.67 20.69
C ILE A 58 -9.07 13.48 20.87
N VAL A 59 -10.23 12.86 20.63
CA VAL A 59 -11.51 13.56 20.56
C VAL A 59 -12.55 12.87 21.46
N ASP A 60 -13.15 13.60 22.39
CA ASP A 60 -14.39 13.17 23.05
C ASP A 60 -15.60 13.48 22.17
N MET A 61 -16.63 12.61 22.24
CA MET A 61 -17.87 12.76 21.47
C MET A 61 -18.81 13.77 22.09
N ARG A 62 -18.78 13.90 23.42
CA ARG A 62 -19.69 14.76 24.17
C ARG A 62 -18.98 16.02 24.59
N LEU A 63 -19.04 17.04 23.74
CA LEU A 63 -18.41 18.35 24.00
C LEU A 63 -19.45 19.43 24.37
N ALA A 64 -20.73 19.11 24.23
CA ALA A 64 -21.85 19.93 24.69
C ALA A 64 -23.08 19.05 25.04
N GLY A 65 -24.27 19.64 24.96
CA GLY A 65 -25.51 19.06 25.48
C GLY A 65 -26.08 17.88 24.68
N ASP A 66 -25.84 17.82 23.38
CA ASP A 66 -26.44 16.87 22.45
C ASP A 66 -25.67 15.53 22.39
N GLY A 67 -24.40 15.53 22.81
CA GLY A 67 -23.62 14.31 23.09
C GLY A 67 -23.02 13.62 21.86
N ASN A 68 -22.93 14.32 20.74
CA ASN A 68 -22.38 13.83 19.48
C ASN A 68 -21.54 14.88 18.73
N GLU A 69 -21.26 16.03 19.35
CA GLU A 69 -20.61 17.19 18.74
C GLU A 69 -19.15 16.90 18.32
N GLY A 70 -18.51 15.91 18.96
CA GLY A 70 -17.20 15.44 18.53
C GLY A 70 -17.19 14.88 17.09
N ASN A 71 -18.34 14.48 16.55
CA ASN A 71 -18.45 14.10 15.14
C ASN A 71 -18.19 15.28 14.19
N ASP A 72 -18.49 16.52 14.58
CA ASP A 72 -18.23 17.70 13.75
C ASP A 72 -16.72 17.93 13.57
N VAL A 73 -15.94 17.66 14.62
CA VAL A 73 -14.47 17.73 14.57
C VAL A 73 -13.90 16.61 13.70
N ILE A 74 -14.44 15.40 13.84
CA ILE A 74 -14.10 14.23 13.03
C ILE A 74 -14.37 14.53 11.55
N ASP A 75 -15.56 15.00 11.20
CA ASP A 75 -15.92 15.35 9.82
C ASP A 75 -15.02 16.45 9.27
N ARG A 76 -14.64 17.45 10.09
CA ARG A 76 -13.64 18.43 9.66
C ARG A 76 -12.27 17.80 9.39
N ILE A 77 -11.79 16.92 10.25
CA ILE A 77 -10.50 16.23 10.04
C ILE A 77 -10.55 15.40 8.76
N LYS A 78 -11.68 14.75 8.48
CA LYS A 78 -11.93 13.98 7.26
C LYS A 78 -11.92 14.84 6.01
N ASP A 79 -12.59 15.99 6.06
CA ASP A 79 -12.73 16.92 4.92
C ASP A 79 -11.48 17.78 4.69
N THR A 80 -10.60 17.87 5.69
CA THR A 80 -9.31 18.52 5.53
C THR A 80 -8.27 17.53 5.00
N PHE A 81 -7.42 17.95 4.05
CA PHE A 81 -6.33 17.14 3.48
C PHE A 81 -5.19 16.84 4.47
N ARG A 82 -5.45 16.83 5.78
CA ARG A 82 -4.44 16.80 6.84
C ARG A 82 -4.02 15.39 7.23
N ARG A 83 -4.83 14.37 6.94
CA ARG A 83 -4.53 12.92 7.06
C ARG A 83 -3.81 12.57 8.38
N ILE A 84 -4.43 12.94 9.50
CA ILE A 84 -3.94 12.64 10.85
C ILE A 84 -4.72 11.46 11.44
N PRO A 85 -4.07 10.56 12.21
CA PRO A 85 -4.75 9.51 12.93
C PRO A 85 -5.53 10.10 14.11
N VAL A 86 -6.72 9.55 14.37
CA VAL A 86 -7.61 10.05 15.43
C VAL A 86 -8.02 8.91 16.36
N ALA A 87 -7.91 9.16 17.66
CA ALA A 87 -8.47 8.31 18.71
C ALA A 87 -9.70 8.98 19.30
N ILE A 88 -10.76 8.20 19.53
CA ILE A 88 -11.96 8.69 20.22
C ILE A 88 -11.87 8.21 21.67
N MET A 89 -11.95 9.12 22.63
CA MET A 89 -11.94 8.78 24.07
C MET A 89 -13.24 9.27 24.68
N THR A 90 -14.20 8.38 24.91
CA THR A 90 -15.57 8.79 25.26
C THR A 90 -16.28 7.87 26.25
N GLY A 91 -17.22 8.42 27.01
CA GLY A 91 -18.15 7.64 27.85
C GLY A 91 -19.31 7.03 27.06
N THR A 92 -19.57 7.50 25.84
CA THR A 92 -20.71 7.11 24.99
C THR A 92 -20.25 6.63 23.61
N PRO A 93 -19.62 5.44 23.51
CA PRO A 93 -19.00 4.97 22.27
C PRO A 93 -19.98 4.81 21.10
N ASP A 94 -21.27 4.52 21.39
CA ASP A 94 -22.31 4.36 20.38
C ASP A 94 -22.65 5.65 19.61
N ALA A 95 -22.21 6.82 20.10
CA ALA A 95 -22.42 8.11 19.45
C ALA A 95 -21.39 8.43 18.34
N ALA A 96 -20.31 7.65 18.25
CA ALA A 96 -19.21 7.89 17.32
C ALA A 96 -19.52 7.40 15.89
N ASN A 97 -19.44 8.29 14.91
CA ASN A 97 -19.50 7.92 13.49
C ASN A 97 -18.10 7.55 12.97
N THR A 98 -17.83 6.26 12.81
CA THR A 98 -16.49 5.74 12.49
C THR A 98 -16.27 5.44 11.00
N ALA A 99 -17.29 5.62 10.15
CA ALA A 99 -17.25 5.17 8.77
C ALA A 99 -16.33 6.03 7.87
N GLY A 100 -15.33 5.39 7.26
CA GLY A 100 -14.44 6.02 6.28
C GLY A 100 -13.53 7.11 6.89
N PHE A 101 -13.20 6.97 8.18
CA PHE A 101 -12.42 7.92 8.96
C PHE A 101 -11.05 7.32 9.33
N PRO A 102 -9.94 8.10 9.43
CA PRO A 102 -8.63 7.62 9.90
C PRO A 102 -8.61 7.35 11.41
N LEU A 103 -9.55 6.53 11.86
CA LEU A 103 -9.73 6.12 13.24
C LEU A 103 -8.65 5.11 13.62
N ILE A 104 -7.96 5.36 14.74
CA ILE A 104 -7.16 4.36 15.43
C ILE A 104 -8.12 3.36 16.08
N GLU A 105 -8.88 3.85 17.07
CA GLU A 105 -9.83 3.06 17.86
C GLU A 105 -10.79 3.98 18.64
N VAL A 106 -11.91 3.42 19.08
CA VAL A 106 -12.82 4.05 20.06
C VAL A 106 -12.51 3.49 21.45
N TYR A 107 -11.96 4.34 22.31
CA TYR A 107 -11.60 4.05 23.68
C TYR A 107 -12.73 4.49 24.62
N LYS A 108 -13.13 3.59 25.52
CA LYS A 108 -14.16 3.87 26.52
C LYS A 108 -13.56 4.45 27.80
N LYS A 109 -14.07 5.61 28.23
CA LYS A 109 -13.67 6.26 29.49
C LYS A 109 -13.88 5.31 30.67
N GLY A 110 -12.87 5.19 31.53
CA GLY A 110 -12.85 4.28 32.68
C GLY A 110 -12.32 2.87 32.40
N GLU A 111 -12.19 2.47 31.14
CA GLU A 111 -11.60 1.19 30.73
C GLU A 111 -10.20 1.39 30.10
N ALA A 112 -10.04 2.45 29.32
CA ALA A 112 -8.78 2.81 28.66
C ALA A 112 -8.06 3.98 29.36
N LYS A 113 -6.75 4.11 29.10
CA LYS A 113 -5.92 5.22 29.61
C LYS A 113 -5.38 6.09 28.49
N TYR A 114 -5.24 7.40 28.74
CA TYR A 114 -4.59 8.31 27.79
C TYR A 114 -3.17 7.89 27.41
N SER A 115 -2.42 7.26 28.32
CA SER A 115 -1.07 6.74 28.01
C SER A 115 -1.06 5.67 26.93
N GLU A 116 -2.10 4.83 26.87
CA GLU A 116 -2.27 3.81 25.83
C GLU A 116 -2.50 4.48 24.47
N ILE A 117 -3.38 5.47 24.43
CA ILE A 117 -3.71 6.26 23.23
C ILE A 117 -2.47 6.99 22.70
N ILE A 118 -1.76 7.68 23.59
CA ILE A 118 -0.53 8.42 23.26
C ILE A 118 0.54 7.47 22.69
N ASN A 119 0.71 6.29 23.29
CA ASN A 119 1.64 5.28 22.81
C ASN A 119 1.28 4.78 21.40
N GLU A 120 0.00 4.53 21.11
CA GLU A 120 -0.43 4.13 19.76
C GLU A 120 -0.21 5.23 18.71
N ILE A 121 -0.57 6.48 19.04
CA ILE A 121 -0.27 7.62 18.16
C ILE A 121 1.23 7.76 17.94
N TYR A 122 2.05 7.58 18.98
CA TYR A 122 3.51 7.63 18.90
C TYR A 122 4.06 6.54 17.97
N LYS A 123 3.59 5.29 18.12
CA LYS A 123 3.97 4.18 17.22
C LYS A 123 3.68 4.53 15.77
N ILE A 124 2.47 5.03 15.46
CA ILE A 124 2.10 5.46 14.11
C ILE A 124 3.03 6.57 13.62
N TYR A 125 3.26 7.60 14.42
CA TYR A 125 4.13 8.73 14.07
C TYR A 125 5.56 8.28 13.75
N THR A 126 6.11 7.35 14.54
CA THR A 126 7.48 6.85 14.35
C THR A 126 7.68 6.04 13.07
N THR A 127 6.62 5.45 12.51
CA THR A 127 6.68 4.85 11.16
C THR A 127 6.97 5.86 10.05
N GLY A 128 6.76 7.16 10.33
CA GLY A 128 6.85 8.23 9.34
C GLY A 128 5.57 8.43 8.52
N LEU A 129 4.51 7.64 8.76
CA LEU A 129 3.26 7.74 8.00
C LEU A 129 2.71 9.18 7.96
N THR A 130 2.58 9.84 9.12
CA THR A 130 2.08 11.22 9.20
C THR A 130 3.10 12.25 8.69
N LYS A 131 4.40 11.97 8.83
CA LYS A 131 5.49 12.79 8.23
C LYS A 131 5.50 12.74 6.71
N ILE A 132 4.96 11.69 6.10
CA ILE A 132 4.89 11.49 4.65
C ILE A 132 3.54 11.99 4.12
N MET A 133 2.44 11.55 4.74
CA MET A 133 1.07 11.72 4.24
C MET A 133 0.34 12.96 4.78
N GLY A 134 0.80 13.51 5.91
CA GLY A 134 0.13 14.65 6.55
C GLY A 134 0.12 15.90 5.67
N GLY A 135 -0.69 16.91 6.03
CA GLY A 135 -0.86 18.13 5.22
C GLY A 135 0.41 18.98 4.99
N LYS A 136 1.49 18.70 5.74
CA LYS A 136 2.86 19.26 5.55
C LYS A 136 3.90 18.15 5.32
N GLY A 137 3.43 16.97 4.97
CA GLY A 137 4.26 15.79 4.80
C GLY A 137 5.17 15.90 3.57
N GLU A 138 6.07 14.92 3.46
CA GLU A 138 7.06 14.90 2.39
C GLU A 138 6.43 14.85 0.99
N ILE A 139 5.27 14.21 0.83
CA ILE A 139 4.54 14.21 -0.43
C ILE A 139 4.10 15.63 -0.81
N GLU A 140 3.45 16.36 0.10
CA GLU A 140 2.95 17.72 -0.18
C GLU A 140 4.09 18.71 -0.50
N LYS A 141 5.22 18.58 0.21
CA LYS A 141 6.43 19.34 -0.09
C LYS A 141 6.96 19.05 -1.48
N ASN A 142 7.03 17.77 -1.87
CA ASN A 142 7.52 17.39 -3.20
C ASN A 142 6.54 17.77 -4.31
N LEU A 143 5.23 17.66 -4.09
CA LEU A 143 4.21 18.17 -5.02
C LEU A 143 4.35 19.68 -5.25
N SER A 144 4.60 20.45 -4.18
CA SER A 144 4.85 21.89 -4.28
C SER A 144 6.10 22.20 -5.10
N LYS A 145 7.21 21.48 -4.86
CA LYS A 145 8.44 21.59 -5.66
C LYS A 145 8.18 21.24 -7.13
N ILE A 146 7.45 20.16 -7.40
CA ILE A 146 7.12 19.71 -8.76
C ILE A 146 6.28 20.77 -9.47
N PHE A 147 5.29 21.35 -8.79
CA PHE A 147 4.46 22.40 -9.37
C PHE A 147 5.29 23.61 -9.79
N ILE A 148 6.13 24.14 -8.88
CA ILE A 148 6.93 25.35 -9.12
C ILE A 148 8.02 25.11 -10.17
N ASN A 149 8.76 24.01 -10.05
CA ASN A 149 9.97 23.78 -10.83
C ASN A 149 9.73 23.05 -12.16
N ASN A 150 8.69 22.23 -12.25
CA ASN A 150 8.48 21.35 -13.41
C ASN A 150 7.21 21.67 -14.19
N LEU A 151 6.06 21.88 -13.53
CA LEU A 151 4.77 22.04 -14.21
C LEU A 151 4.52 23.48 -14.67
N LEU A 152 4.62 24.45 -13.76
CA LEU A 152 4.32 25.86 -14.03
C LEU A 152 5.21 26.49 -15.11
N PRO A 153 6.53 26.15 -15.22
CA PRO A 153 7.36 26.64 -16.31
C PRO A 153 6.89 26.18 -17.70
N GLN A 154 6.20 25.05 -17.78
CA GLN A 154 5.70 24.46 -19.03
C GLN A 154 4.24 24.83 -19.34
N ARG A 155 3.63 25.75 -18.57
CA ARG A 155 2.19 26.07 -18.63
C ARG A 155 1.68 26.46 -20.02
N GLU A 156 2.52 27.06 -20.86
CA GLU A 156 2.13 27.49 -22.21
C GLU A 156 1.76 26.29 -23.09
N LYS A 157 2.60 25.25 -23.11
CA LYS A 157 2.32 24.01 -23.85
C LYS A 157 1.14 23.25 -23.29
N TRP A 158 1.01 23.19 -21.97
CA TRP A 158 -0.17 22.58 -21.35
C TRP A 158 -1.46 23.35 -21.69
N SER A 159 -1.39 24.68 -21.81
CA SER A 159 -2.52 25.51 -22.24
C SER A 159 -2.89 25.26 -23.71
N GLU A 160 -1.91 25.05 -24.59
CA GLU A 160 -2.15 24.65 -25.98
C GLU A 160 -2.85 23.29 -26.06
N TYR A 161 -2.36 22.27 -25.34
CA TYR A 161 -2.99 20.94 -25.31
C TYR A 161 -4.39 20.97 -24.72
N GLY A 162 -4.60 21.75 -23.65
CA GLY A 162 -5.90 21.89 -23.00
C GLY A 162 -6.98 22.49 -23.90
N LYS A 163 -6.61 23.35 -24.86
CA LYS A 163 -7.53 23.88 -25.88
C LYS A 163 -7.96 22.81 -26.89
N LEU A 164 -7.13 21.80 -27.14
CA LEU A 164 -7.41 20.71 -28.07
C LEU A 164 -8.24 19.61 -27.40
N ASP A 165 -7.83 19.19 -26.21
CA ASP A 165 -8.48 18.13 -25.44
C ASP A 165 -8.16 18.32 -23.95
N ASN A 166 -9.06 18.99 -23.24
CA ASN A 166 -8.90 19.31 -21.82
C ASN A 166 -8.80 18.04 -20.96
N LEU A 167 -9.70 17.07 -21.12
CA LEU A 167 -9.73 15.85 -20.31
C LEU A 167 -8.47 15.00 -20.49
N LYS A 168 -7.97 14.87 -21.73
CA LYS A 168 -6.72 14.16 -22.00
C LYS A 168 -5.52 14.90 -21.42
N THR A 169 -5.54 16.23 -21.47
CA THR A 169 -4.48 17.09 -20.92
C THR A 169 -4.40 16.97 -19.41
N GLU A 170 -5.53 17.02 -18.69
CA GLU A 170 -5.58 16.82 -17.25
C GLU A 170 -5.02 15.45 -16.84
N LYS A 171 -5.45 14.38 -17.54
CA LYS A 171 -4.91 13.03 -17.31
C LYS A 171 -3.40 12.95 -17.61
N ALA A 172 -2.90 13.68 -18.61
CA ALA A 172 -1.48 13.71 -18.93
C ALA A 172 -0.66 14.47 -17.88
N LEU A 173 -1.17 15.61 -17.39
CA LEU A 173 -0.58 16.37 -16.30
C LEU A 173 -0.48 15.54 -15.01
N LEU A 174 -1.54 14.79 -14.68
CA LEU A 174 -1.52 13.88 -13.53
C LEU A 174 -0.42 12.83 -13.66
N ARG A 175 -0.33 12.14 -14.80
CA ARG A 175 0.75 11.17 -15.05
C ARG A 175 2.13 11.81 -15.01
N HIS A 176 2.27 13.01 -15.58
CA HIS A 176 3.54 13.72 -15.59
C HIS A 176 3.99 14.09 -14.17
N THR A 177 3.07 14.58 -13.34
CA THR A 177 3.31 14.89 -11.92
C THR A 177 3.73 13.66 -11.14
N LEU A 178 3.01 12.54 -11.31
CA LEU A 178 3.34 11.27 -10.66
C LEU A 178 4.73 10.76 -11.08
N ASN A 179 5.10 10.88 -12.35
CA ASN A 179 6.43 10.46 -12.82
C ASN A 179 7.56 11.28 -12.16
N HIS A 180 7.37 12.59 -11.98
CA HIS A 180 8.34 13.40 -11.23
C HIS A 180 8.43 12.94 -9.77
N LEU A 181 7.29 12.64 -9.14
CA LEU A 181 7.29 12.15 -7.76
C LEU A 181 8.02 10.81 -7.64
N ILE A 182 7.76 9.85 -8.53
CA ILE A 182 8.46 8.57 -8.58
C ILE A 182 9.96 8.78 -8.78
N GLN A 183 10.37 9.66 -9.71
CA GLN A 183 11.78 9.92 -9.99
C GLN A 183 12.54 10.51 -8.79
N LEU A 184 11.86 11.30 -7.94
CA LEU A 184 12.43 11.81 -6.69
C LEU A 184 12.63 10.70 -5.65
N LEU A 185 11.81 9.63 -5.70
CA LEU A 185 11.86 8.50 -4.78
C LEU A 185 12.82 7.39 -5.23
N ASP A 186 13.05 7.24 -6.53
CA ASP A 186 13.92 6.20 -7.11
C ASP A 186 15.42 6.36 -6.74
N GLY A 187 15.84 7.50 -6.17
CA GLY A 187 17.25 7.82 -5.93
C GLY A 187 17.90 7.16 -4.71
N ASP A 188 17.15 6.47 -3.84
CA ASP A 188 17.55 6.31 -2.43
C ASP A 188 17.46 4.87 -1.85
N VAL A 189 17.49 3.81 -2.67
CA VAL A 189 17.20 2.45 -2.14
C VAL A 189 18.14 1.35 -2.65
N ASP A 190 18.93 0.77 -1.74
CA ASP A 190 19.67 -0.50 -1.94
C ASP A 190 18.77 -1.74 -1.76
N LYS A 191 17.72 -1.66 -0.92
CA LYS A 191 16.77 -2.77 -0.60
C LYS A 191 15.35 -2.25 -0.33
N CYS A 192 14.36 -2.89 -0.93
CA CYS A 192 12.93 -2.62 -0.70
C CYS A 192 12.31 -3.56 0.35
N TYR A 193 11.24 -3.10 0.98
CA TYR A 193 10.35 -3.92 1.82
C TYR A 193 9.39 -4.76 0.95
N PRO A 194 9.00 -5.97 1.38
CA PRO A 194 8.05 -6.84 0.67
C PRO A 194 6.76 -6.17 0.21
N GLU A 195 6.22 -5.27 1.04
CA GLU A 195 4.98 -4.55 0.80
C GLU A 195 5.05 -3.67 -0.44
N GLU A 196 6.23 -3.14 -0.80
CA GLU A 196 6.42 -2.29 -1.96
C GLU A 196 6.14 -3.01 -3.29
N MET A 197 6.22 -4.34 -3.31
CA MET A 197 5.98 -5.14 -4.52
C MET A 197 4.50 -5.22 -4.90
N TYR A 198 3.58 -4.96 -3.96
CA TYR A 198 2.15 -5.16 -4.15
C TYR A 198 1.35 -3.88 -3.91
N ILE A 199 0.31 -3.69 -4.72
CA ILE A 199 -0.77 -2.74 -4.47
C ILE A 199 -1.94 -3.55 -3.89
N TRP A 200 -2.26 -3.29 -2.63
CA TRP A 200 -3.35 -3.94 -1.92
C TRP A 200 -4.09 -2.97 -0.96
N PRO A 201 -5.44 -2.95 -0.98
CA PRO A 201 -6.31 -3.57 -1.97
C PRO A 201 -6.07 -2.98 -3.39
N PRO A 202 -6.39 -3.72 -4.46
CA PRO A 202 -6.18 -3.23 -5.81
C PRO A 202 -7.08 -2.02 -6.10
N VAL A 203 -6.51 -0.98 -6.71
CA VAL A 203 -7.23 0.27 -7.06
C VAL A 203 -8.26 0.04 -8.16
N SER A 204 -8.09 -1.03 -8.94
CA SER A 204 -8.99 -1.42 -10.03
C SER A 204 -9.14 -2.93 -10.04
N LEU A 205 -10.38 -3.40 -10.21
CA LEU A 205 -10.70 -4.81 -10.39
C LEU A 205 -10.60 -5.25 -11.86
N LYS A 206 -10.19 -4.35 -12.77
CA LYS A 206 -9.98 -4.69 -14.18
C LYS A 206 -8.79 -5.63 -14.33
N ILE A 207 -8.91 -6.57 -15.27
CA ILE A 207 -7.81 -7.42 -15.71
C ILE A 207 -6.70 -6.53 -16.28
N ASN A 208 -5.54 -6.55 -15.65
CA ASN A 208 -4.36 -5.79 -16.05
C ASN A 208 -3.12 -6.65 -15.90
N THR A 209 -2.07 -6.34 -16.66
CA THR A 209 -0.76 -6.96 -16.53
C THR A 209 -0.26 -6.85 -15.09
N GLY A 210 0.22 -7.94 -14.52
CA GLY A 210 0.66 -7.99 -13.12
C GLY A 210 -0.47 -8.13 -12.11
N GLY A 211 -1.73 -8.20 -12.54
CA GLY A 211 -2.84 -8.56 -11.67
C GLY A 211 -2.71 -10.03 -11.23
N ILE A 212 -2.87 -10.29 -9.94
CA ILE A 212 -2.88 -11.63 -9.37
C ILE A 212 -4.31 -12.06 -9.14
N VAL A 213 -4.68 -13.18 -9.74
CA VAL A 213 -6.03 -13.76 -9.70
C VAL A 213 -5.99 -15.11 -9.01
N LYS A 214 -7.11 -15.47 -8.39
CA LYS A 214 -7.30 -16.78 -7.76
C LYS A 214 -8.25 -17.59 -8.62
N ASP A 215 -7.95 -18.87 -8.79
CA ASP A 215 -8.89 -19.81 -9.39
C ASP A 215 -10.06 -20.10 -8.41
N LYS A 216 -11.29 -20.11 -8.92
CA LYS A 216 -12.53 -20.25 -8.15
C LYS A 216 -12.75 -21.67 -7.62
N HIS A 217 -12.16 -22.65 -8.28
CA HIS A 217 -12.38 -24.07 -8.02
C HIS A 217 -11.24 -24.70 -7.21
N SER A 218 -10.13 -23.99 -7.06
CA SER A 218 -8.95 -24.41 -6.34
C SER A 218 -8.42 -23.29 -5.44
N ASN A 219 -7.30 -23.53 -4.76
CA ASN A 219 -6.60 -22.49 -4.01
C ASN A 219 -5.33 -22.03 -4.73
N GLU A 220 -5.34 -22.11 -6.06
CA GLU A 220 -4.21 -21.75 -6.91
C GLU A 220 -4.29 -20.30 -7.34
N PHE A 221 -3.11 -19.66 -7.43
CA PHE A 221 -2.97 -18.26 -7.80
C PHE A 221 -2.18 -18.14 -9.08
N TYR A 222 -2.52 -17.12 -9.85
CA TYR A 222 -1.94 -16.84 -11.16
C TYR A 222 -1.68 -15.36 -11.32
N ILE A 223 -0.66 -15.02 -12.09
CA ILE A 223 -0.37 -13.64 -12.51
C ILE A 223 -0.70 -13.47 -13.99
N ILE A 224 -1.35 -12.35 -14.33
CA ILE A 224 -1.65 -11.96 -15.70
C ILE A 224 -0.39 -11.39 -16.36
N MET A 225 0.02 -11.98 -17.48
CA MET A 225 1.30 -11.72 -18.16
C MET A 225 1.15 -11.08 -19.54
N ASN A 226 -0.09 -10.82 -20.01
CA ASN A 226 -0.30 -10.10 -21.27
C ASN A 226 0.44 -8.75 -21.25
N PRO A 227 1.02 -8.29 -22.37
CA PRO A 227 1.45 -6.90 -22.51
C PRO A 227 0.32 -5.91 -22.17
N ALA A 228 0.64 -4.81 -21.48
CA ALA A 228 -0.37 -3.84 -21.06
C ALA A 228 -1.13 -3.21 -22.24
N CYS A 229 -0.46 -3.06 -23.40
CA CYS A 229 -1.09 -2.57 -24.61
C CYS A 229 -2.14 -3.54 -25.19
N ASP A 230 -2.06 -4.84 -24.87
CA ASP A 230 -3.00 -5.82 -25.37
C ASP A 230 -4.31 -5.80 -24.60
N LEU A 231 -4.26 -5.50 -23.30
CA LEU A 231 -5.41 -5.41 -22.40
C LEU A 231 -6.10 -4.04 -22.43
N ALA A 232 -5.51 -3.04 -23.09
CA ALA A 232 -6.09 -1.70 -23.15
C ALA A 232 -7.42 -1.69 -23.93
N GLU A 233 -8.48 -1.19 -23.28
CA GLU A 233 -9.80 -1.01 -23.91
C GLU A 233 -9.73 0.03 -25.05
N ARG A 234 -10.27 -0.33 -26.21
CA ARG A 234 -10.43 0.58 -27.35
C ARG A 234 -11.70 1.40 -27.23
N ILE A 235 -11.72 2.56 -27.90
CA ILE A 235 -12.92 3.42 -28.04
C ILE A 235 -14.09 2.64 -28.66
N SER A 236 -13.79 1.70 -29.58
CA SER A 236 -14.76 0.82 -30.22
C SER A 236 -15.27 -0.33 -29.32
N GLY A 237 -14.80 -0.41 -28.08
CA GLY A 237 -14.99 -1.56 -27.19
C GLY A 237 -13.97 -2.68 -27.44
N GLY A 238 -13.78 -3.53 -26.42
CA GLY A 238 -12.83 -4.66 -26.44
C GLY A 238 -11.37 -4.26 -26.31
N CYS A 239 -10.48 -5.25 -26.25
CA CYS A 239 -9.02 -5.08 -26.20
C CYS A 239 -8.34 -5.75 -27.41
N ASN A 240 -7.01 -5.67 -27.56
CA ASN A 240 -6.31 -6.21 -28.74
C ASN A 240 -6.15 -7.73 -28.71
N THR A 241 -6.41 -8.35 -27.56
CA THR A 241 -6.32 -9.79 -27.36
C THR A 241 -7.69 -10.36 -27.05
N ASP A 242 -7.93 -11.59 -27.49
CA ASP A 242 -9.09 -12.40 -27.13
C ASP A 242 -8.79 -13.36 -25.97
N ARG A 243 -7.53 -13.37 -25.46
CA ARG A 243 -7.09 -14.32 -24.42
C ARG A 243 -6.24 -13.67 -23.32
N ALA A 244 -6.54 -14.02 -22.08
CA ALA A 244 -5.68 -13.76 -20.93
C ALA A 244 -4.57 -14.81 -20.86
N LEU A 245 -3.31 -14.37 -20.80
CA LEU A 245 -2.12 -15.19 -20.57
C LEU A 245 -1.80 -15.18 -19.06
N LEU A 246 -1.85 -16.35 -18.44
CA LEU A 246 -1.62 -16.54 -17.02
C LEU A 246 -0.37 -17.37 -16.78
N ALA A 247 0.42 -17.02 -15.77
CA ALA A 247 1.47 -17.87 -15.21
C ALA A 247 1.13 -18.26 -13.78
N LYS A 248 1.23 -19.54 -13.43
CA LYS A 248 0.93 -20.04 -12.09
C LYS A 248 1.95 -19.54 -11.07
N ILE A 249 1.48 -19.22 -9.88
CA ILE A 249 2.29 -18.92 -8.69
C ILE A 249 2.34 -20.19 -7.83
N ASP A 250 3.50 -20.81 -7.78
CA ASP A 250 3.75 -21.95 -6.90
C ASP A 250 4.09 -21.43 -5.50
N PHE A 251 3.31 -21.83 -4.50
CA PHE A 251 3.66 -21.55 -3.11
C PHE A 251 4.93 -22.29 -2.71
N GLU A 252 5.53 -21.87 -1.60
CA GLU A 252 6.80 -22.44 -1.13
C GLU A 252 6.73 -23.97 -0.99
N GLU A 253 5.61 -24.50 -0.50
CA GLU A 253 5.41 -25.95 -0.36
C GLU A 253 5.40 -26.65 -1.72
N THR A 254 4.60 -26.15 -2.67
CA THR A 254 4.52 -26.67 -4.05
C THR A 254 5.87 -26.57 -4.77
N PHE A 255 6.61 -25.47 -4.56
CA PHE A 255 7.96 -25.31 -5.10
C PHE A 255 8.90 -26.40 -4.56
N LEU A 256 8.89 -26.64 -3.24
CA LEU A 256 9.75 -27.65 -2.62
C LEU A 256 9.36 -29.08 -3.05
N GLU A 257 8.07 -29.36 -3.25
CA GLU A 257 7.60 -30.63 -3.82
C GLU A 257 8.16 -30.84 -5.24
N GLU A 258 8.18 -29.81 -6.08
CA GLU A 258 8.81 -29.90 -7.40
C GLU A 258 10.32 -30.12 -7.34
N GLU A 259 11.01 -29.46 -6.43
CA GLU A 259 12.45 -29.67 -6.25
C GLU A 259 12.75 -31.10 -5.78
N LEU A 260 11.89 -31.68 -4.93
CA LEU A 260 11.97 -33.09 -4.56
C LEU A 260 11.76 -33.99 -5.78
N ILE A 261 10.77 -33.71 -6.64
CA ILE A 261 10.52 -34.48 -7.86
C ILE A 261 11.75 -34.41 -8.79
N LYS A 262 12.31 -33.22 -9.03
CA LYS A 262 13.53 -33.05 -9.84
C LYS A 262 14.71 -33.84 -9.30
N LYS A 263 14.86 -33.88 -7.97
CA LYS A 263 15.91 -34.66 -7.32
C LYS A 263 15.66 -36.17 -7.46
N LYS A 264 14.42 -36.63 -7.32
CA LYS A 264 14.04 -38.04 -7.54
C LYS A 264 14.37 -38.51 -8.96
N LEU A 265 14.26 -37.64 -9.97
CA LEU A 265 14.68 -37.98 -11.34
C LEU A 265 16.18 -38.29 -11.44
N ARG A 266 17.01 -37.68 -10.60
CA ARG A 266 18.47 -37.94 -10.55
C ARG A 266 18.84 -39.04 -9.56
N ASN A 267 18.06 -39.19 -8.50
CA ASN A 267 18.25 -40.20 -7.46
C ASN A 267 16.89 -40.73 -6.97
N PRO A 268 16.36 -41.82 -7.56
CA PRO A 268 15.02 -42.33 -7.31
C PRO A 268 14.71 -42.68 -5.84
N ASN A 269 15.73 -43.01 -5.06
CA ASN A 269 15.59 -43.38 -3.65
C ASN A 269 15.44 -42.17 -2.71
N THR A 270 15.39 -40.94 -3.23
CA THR A 270 15.23 -39.73 -2.42
C THR A 270 13.80 -39.64 -1.89
N GLU A 271 13.56 -39.88 -0.61
CA GLU A 271 12.22 -39.76 -0.01
C GLU A 271 11.83 -38.31 0.30
N SER A 272 12.78 -37.50 0.77
CA SER A 272 12.55 -36.11 1.17
C SER A 272 13.77 -35.22 0.89
N LEU A 273 13.56 -33.89 0.94
CA LEU A 273 14.64 -32.91 0.94
C LEU A 273 15.10 -32.66 2.39
N THR A 274 16.42 -32.63 2.60
CA THR A 274 16.98 -32.16 3.87
C THR A 274 16.75 -30.66 4.03
N ASP A 275 16.81 -30.13 5.25
CA ASP A 275 16.56 -28.70 5.47
C ASP A 275 17.62 -27.80 4.80
N ASP A 276 18.87 -28.26 4.69
CA ASP A 276 19.91 -27.58 3.91
C ASP A 276 19.56 -27.50 2.42
N GLN A 277 18.98 -28.58 1.88
CA GLN A 277 18.55 -28.61 0.47
C GLN A 277 17.38 -27.68 0.22
N LYS A 278 16.39 -27.67 1.13
CA LYS A 278 15.26 -26.72 1.07
C LYS A 278 15.77 -25.28 1.09
N ARG A 279 16.64 -24.93 2.06
CA ARG A 279 17.24 -23.59 2.18
C ARG A 279 18.03 -23.19 0.93
N SER A 280 18.84 -24.09 0.40
CA SER A 280 19.64 -23.85 -0.80
C SER A 280 18.77 -23.62 -2.05
N ALA A 281 17.73 -24.44 -2.24
CA ALA A 281 16.79 -24.31 -3.35
C ALA A 281 16.03 -22.98 -3.29
N LEU A 282 15.48 -22.64 -2.11
CA LEU A 282 14.78 -21.36 -1.90
C LEU A 282 15.71 -20.17 -2.12
N SER A 283 16.91 -20.18 -1.55
CA SER A 283 17.89 -19.12 -1.76
C SER A 283 18.24 -18.94 -3.23
N SER A 284 18.38 -20.04 -3.97
CA SER A 284 18.73 -20.00 -5.40
C SER A 284 17.61 -19.42 -6.25
N ALA A 285 16.35 -19.79 -5.97
CA ALA A 285 15.18 -19.26 -6.65
C ALA A 285 14.95 -17.77 -6.33
N ARG A 286 15.11 -17.37 -5.06
CA ARG A 286 15.01 -15.96 -4.61
C ARG A 286 16.11 -15.08 -5.22
N GLN A 287 17.31 -15.62 -5.43
CA GLN A 287 18.42 -14.96 -6.13
C GLN A 287 18.33 -15.07 -7.66
N HIS A 288 17.21 -15.56 -8.20
CA HIS A 288 16.95 -15.66 -9.64
C HIS A 288 17.95 -16.53 -10.42
N LYS A 289 18.66 -17.45 -9.75
CA LYS A 289 19.57 -18.41 -10.40
C LYS A 289 18.81 -19.41 -11.28
N THR A 290 17.53 -19.65 -10.96
CA THR A 290 16.62 -20.46 -11.77
C THR A 290 15.81 -19.54 -12.68
N PHE A 291 16.14 -19.55 -13.97
CA PHE A 291 15.59 -18.60 -14.96
C PHE A 291 14.07 -18.58 -15.10
N TYR A 292 13.40 -19.72 -14.85
CA TYR A 292 11.94 -19.83 -15.00
C TYR A 292 11.14 -19.54 -13.72
N TYR A 293 11.80 -19.20 -12.61
CA TYR A 293 11.12 -18.79 -11.39
C TYR A 293 11.34 -17.31 -11.09
N HIS A 294 10.26 -16.58 -10.84
CA HIS A 294 10.32 -15.23 -10.28
C HIS A 294 9.73 -15.24 -8.88
N TRP A 295 10.49 -14.78 -7.89
CA TRP A 295 10.08 -14.82 -6.50
C TRP A 295 9.15 -13.65 -6.14
N LEU A 296 8.10 -13.97 -5.40
CA LEU A 296 7.13 -13.05 -4.84
C LEU A 296 7.25 -13.13 -3.30
N PRO A 297 7.63 -12.05 -2.60
CA PRO A 297 7.83 -12.07 -1.16
C PRO A 297 6.50 -12.18 -0.41
N LYS A 298 6.54 -12.79 0.78
CA LYS A 298 5.39 -12.90 1.68
C LYS A 298 5.15 -11.55 2.38
N THR A 299 3.88 -11.18 2.55
CA THR A 299 3.42 -10.06 3.37
C THR A 299 2.34 -10.54 4.35
N ASN A 300 1.79 -9.64 5.16
CA ASN A 300 0.65 -9.96 6.02
C ASN A 300 -0.65 -10.26 5.23
N PHE A 301 -0.79 -9.72 4.02
CA PHE A 301 -1.99 -9.87 3.19
C PHE A 301 -1.83 -10.86 2.03
N PHE A 302 -0.60 -11.30 1.72
CA PHE A 302 -0.32 -12.24 0.64
C PHE A 302 0.77 -13.26 1.02
N LYS A 303 0.51 -14.54 0.74
CA LYS A 303 1.41 -15.64 1.12
C LYS A 303 2.78 -15.59 0.40
N GLY A 304 2.87 -14.87 -0.72
CA GLY A 304 4.05 -14.90 -1.59
C GLY A 304 4.14 -16.21 -2.39
N GLY A 305 5.28 -16.48 -3.02
CA GLY A 305 5.51 -17.70 -3.80
C GLY A 305 6.51 -17.50 -4.93
N PHE A 306 6.40 -18.32 -5.97
CA PHE A 306 7.24 -18.28 -7.15
C PHE A 306 6.38 -18.33 -8.41
N ILE A 307 6.40 -17.27 -9.22
CA ILE A 307 5.82 -17.31 -10.57
C ILE A 307 6.64 -18.32 -11.36
N ASN A 308 5.98 -19.35 -11.87
CA ASN A 308 6.60 -20.41 -12.65
C ASN A 308 6.32 -20.20 -14.13
N PHE A 309 7.30 -19.66 -14.85
CA PHE A 309 7.18 -19.34 -16.28
C PHE A 309 7.00 -20.57 -17.16
N ARG A 310 7.17 -21.80 -16.64
CA ARG A 310 6.85 -23.05 -17.36
C ARG A 310 5.36 -23.41 -17.28
N LYS A 311 4.64 -22.91 -16.27
CA LYS A 311 3.24 -23.23 -16.02
C LYS A 311 2.34 -22.09 -16.50
N ILE A 312 2.30 -21.94 -17.82
CA ILE A 312 1.46 -20.96 -18.48
C ILE A 312 0.13 -21.56 -18.93
N SER A 313 -0.90 -20.75 -18.95
CA SER A 313 -2.20 -21.08 -19.54
C SER A 313 -2.78 -19.85 -20.22
N THR A 314 -3.70 -20.09 -21.14
CA THR A 314 -4.38 -19.02 -21.88
C THR A 314 -5.88 -19.27 -21.86
N HIS A 315 -6.66 -18.22 -21.59
CA HIS A 315 -8.09 -18.32 -21.36
C HIS A 315 -8.81 -17.23 -22.14
N THR A 316 -9.89 -17.58 -22.84
CA THR A 316 -10.83 -16.59 -23.39
C THR A 316 -11.49 -15.79 -22.26
N GLN A 317 -12.12 -14.64 -22.58
CA GLN A 317 -12.85 -13.85 -21.59
C GLN A 317 -13.85 -14.70 -20.80
N LYS A 318 -14.63 -15.55 -21.49
CA LYS A 318 -15.60 -16.44 -20.86
C LYS A 318 -14.94 -17.46 -19.93
N GLU A 319 -13.90 -18.14 -20.39
CA GLU A 319 -13.17 -19.10 -19.55
C GLU A 319 -12.54 -18.41 -18.35
N PHE A 320 -12.06 -17.17 -18.51
CA PHE A 320 -11.49 -16.40 -17.42
C PHE A 320 -12.57 -16.07 -16.37
N ASP A 321 -13.69 -15.51 -16.82
CA ASP A 321 -14.80 -15.11 -15.95
C ASP A 321 -15.44 -16.32 -15.23
N ASP A 322 -15.48 -17.49 -15.88
CA ASP A 322 -16.02 -18.71 -15.29
C ASP A 322 -15.07 -19.31 -14.22
N ASN A 323 -13.75 -19.26 -14.44
CA ASN A 323 -12.78 -19.99 -13.61
C ASN A 323 -12.00 -19.13 -12.61
N PHE A 324 -11.92 -17.79 -12.77
CA PHE A 324 -11.07 -16.93 -11.95
C PHE A 324 -11.84 -15.78 -11.31
N ASP A 325 -11.42 -15.42 -10.10
CA ASP A 325 -11.87 -14.21 -9.41
C ASP A 325 -11.26 -12.96 -10.04
N THR A 326 -11.88 -11.81 -9.78
CA THR A 326 -11.26 -10.51 -10.10
C THR A 326 -9.91 -10.39 -9.40
N PRO A 327 -8.92 -9.66 -9.97
CA PRO A 327 -7.61 -9.52 -9.37
C PRO A 327 -7.68 -9.11 -7.89
N SER A 328 -7.03 -9.89 -7.03
CA SER A 328 -6.97 -9.68 -5.58
C SER A 328 -5.76 -8.84 -5.16
N TYR A 329 -4.73 -8.83 -5.99
CA TYR A 329 -3.51 -8.05 -5.80
C TYR A 329 -3.01 -7.54 -7.15
N GLN A 330 -2.20 -6.49 -7.14
CA GLN A 330 -1.56 -5.97 -8.34
C GLN A 330 -0.07 -5.76 -8.06
N ILE A 331 0.81 -6.27 -8.92
CA ILE A 331 2.24 -5.95 -8.83
C ILE A 331 2.43 -4.46 -9.12
N SER A 332 3.20 -3.77 -8.28
CA SER A 332 3.48 -2.35 -8.45
C SER A 332 4.36 -2.08 -9.68
N PRO A 333 4.18 -0.93 -10.36
CA PRO A 333 4.85 -0.65 -11.64
C PRO A 333 6.38 -0.79 -11.67
N PRO A 334 7.14 -0.43 -10.60
CA PRO A 334 8.59 -0.60 -10.59
C PRO A 334 9.04 -2.06 -10.76
N PHE A 335 8.33 -3.00 -10.13
CA PHE A 335 8.69 -4.43 -10.11
C PHE A 335 8.11 -5.20 -11.30
N LEU A 336 6.95 -4.75 -11.82
CA LEU A 336 6.27 -5.42 -12.92
C LEU A 336 7.14 -5.51 -14.18
N LYS A 337 7.94 -4.47 -14.45
CA LYS A 337 8.85 -4.43 -15.61
C LYS A 337 9.87 -5.57 -15.55
N ASP A 338 10.43 -5.86 -14.38
CA ASP A 338 11.39 -6.96 -14.22
C ASP A 338 10.72 -8.33 -14.44
N ILE A 339 9.53 -8.55 -13.88
CA ILE A 339 8.76 -9.78 -14.09
C ILE A 339 8.53 -10.04 -15.59
N VAL A 340 8.05 -9.02 -16.32
CA VAL A 340 7.77 -9.13 -17.76
C VAL A 340 9.05 -9.33 -18.57
N ALA A 341 10.13 -8.62 -18.22
CA ALA A 341 11.43 -8.77 -18.87
C ALA A 341 12.01 -10.18 -18.68
N ARG A 342 11.92 -10.72 -17.46
CA ARG A 342 12.39 -12.07 -17.15
C ARG A 342 11.56 -13.15 -17.83
N PHE A 343 10.24 -12.98 -17.88
CA PHE A 343 9.37 -13.86 -18.65
C PHE A 343 9.75 -13.88 -20.13
N SER A 344 9.88 -12.70 -20.75
CA SER A 344 10.28 -12.54 -22.16
C SER A 344 11.65 -13.15 -22.43
N SER A 345 12.62 -12.86 -21.55
CA SER A 345 13.98 -13.40 -21.65
C SER A 345 14.00 -14.92 -21.57
N TYR A 346 13.21 -15.52 -20.66
CA TYR A 346 13.13 -16.97 -20.52
C TYR A 346 12.63 -17.65 -21.80
N TYR A 347 11.60 -17.11 -22.45
CA TYR A 347 11.05 -17.66 -23.69
C TYR A 347 11.89 -17.34 -24.94
N ALA A 348 12.70 -16.28 -24.91
CA ALA A 348 13.59 -15.94 -26.01
C ALA A 348 14.89 -16.78 -26.05
N ARG A 349 15.16 -17.61 -25.03
CA ARG A 349 16.40 -18.41 -24.94
C ARG A 349 16.51 -19.34 -26.14
N GLN A 350 17.57 -19.16 -26.90
CA GLN A 350 18.00 -20.11 -27.92
C GLN A 350 18.80 -21.22 -27.21
N GLY A 351 18.36 -22.46 -27.32
CA GLY A 351 19.11 -23.59 -26.78
C GLY A 351 20.40 -23.78 -27.57
N GLN A 352 21.54 -23.86 -26.89
CA GLN A 352 22.76 -24.39 -27.49
C GLN A 352 22.83 -25.89 -27.14
N PRO A 353 22.93 -26.80 -28.12
CA PRO A 353 23.13 -28.20 -27.83
C PRO A 353 24.46 -28.41 -27.12
N ASP A 354 24.52 -29.37 -26.19
CA ASP A 354 25.80 -29.86 -25.70
C ASP A 354 26.53 -30.51 -26.87
N ILE A 355 27.66 -29.94 -27.25
CA ILE A 355 28.53 -30.47 -28.31
C ILE A 355 29.54 -31.39 -27.62
N GLU A 356 29.55 -32.66 -28.00
CA GLU A 356 30.58 -33.60 -27.57
C GLU A 356 31.97 -33.04 -27.94
N GLN A 357 32.86 -32.88 -26.95
CA GLN A 357 34.28 -32.56 -27.14
C GLN A 357 35.15 -33.66 -26.53
#